data_AF-A0A4R0QTN9-F1
#
_entry.id   AF-A0A4R0QTN9-F1
#
_cell.length_a   1.000
_cell.length_b   1.000
_cell.length_c   1.000
_cell.angle_alpha   90.00
_cell.angle_beta   90.00
_cell.angle_gamma   90.00
#
_symmetry.space_group_name_H-M   'P 1'
#
loop_
_entity.id
_entity.type
_entity.pdbx_description
1 polymer ?
#
loop_
_entity_poly.entity_id
_entity_poly.type
_entity_poly.pdbx_seq_one_letter_code
_entity_poly.pdbx_strand_id
1 'polypeptide(L)'
;MSRFLTAAACVAIAASFTVDARAAYNPAAGKAVYDASCGMCHNTGMMSAPKIGVKADWTARMGQGLDKMVAKSIAGFNTMPAKGGNAKLTNQQVGDAVAYMVQQGK
;
A
#
# COMPACT_ATOMS: atom_id res chain seq x y z
N MET A 1 20.77 -57.58 -25.08
CA MET A 1 19.57 -56.95 -25.69
C MET A 1 18.91 -56.14 -24.58
N SER A 2 19.26 -54.85 -24.47
CA SER A 2 18.33 -53.74 -24.73
C SER A 2 17.09 -53.83 -23.81
N ARG A 3 16.90 -53.02 -22.77
CA ARG A 3 17.01 -51.55 -22.74
C ARG A 3 17.01 -51.05 -21.29
N PHE A 4 18.07 -50.34 -20.89
CA PHE A 4 18.00 -49.35 -19.82
C PHE A 4 17.39 -48.08 -20.42
N LEU A 5 16.22 -47.65 -19.94
CA LEU A 5 15.78 -46.26 -20.11
C LEU A 5 15.46 -45.67 -18.74
N THR A 6 16.25 -44.66 -18.43
CA THR A 6 16.32 -43.78 -17.27
C THR A 6 14.95 -43.17 -16.98
N ALA A 7 14.39 -43.42 -15.80
CA ALA A 7 13.26 -42.67 -15.29
C ALA A 7 13.74 -41.29 -14.84
N ALA A 8 13.18 -40.27 -15.47
CA ALA A 8 13.48 -38.87 -15.26
C ALA A 8 13.19 -38.42 -13.81
N ALA A 9 14.17 -37.75 -13.22
CA ALA A 9 14.03 -37.03 -11.97
C ALA A 9 13.14 -35.79 -12.17
N CYS A 10 11.90 -35.83 -11.67
CA CYS A 10 11.11 -34.63 -11.46
C CYS A 10 11.38 -34.11 -10.04
N VAL A 11 12.40 -33.25 -9.93
CA VAL A 11 12.61 -32.41 -8.75
C VAL A 11 11.56 -31.31 -8.77
N ALA A 12 10.52 -31.45 -7.94
CA ALA A 12 9.54 -30.40 -7.69
C ALA A 12 10.13 -29.40 -6.67
N ILE A 13 10.85 -28.38 -7.14
CA ILE A 13 11.11 -27.17 -6.34
C ILE A 13 9.83 -26.34 -6.39
N ALA A 14 8.96 -26.53 -5.40
CA ALA A 14 7.95 -25.54 -5.07
C ALA A 14 8.66 -24.36 -4.37
N ALA A 15 9.19 -23.44 -5.17
CA ALA A 15 9.58 -22.13 -4.66
C ALA A 15 8.29 -21.37 -4.30
N SER A 16 7.93 -21.40 -3.02
CA SER A 16 6.95 -20.50 -2.44
C SER A 16 7.44 -19.07 -2.63
N PHE A 17 7.01 -18.43 -3.72
CA PHE A 17 7.08 -16.98 -3.84
C PHE A 17 6.07 -16.41 -2.86
N THR A 18 6.49 -16.21 -1.61
CA THR A 18 5.87 -15.19 -0.78
C THR A 18 6.14 -13.87 -1.50
N VAL A 19 5.18 -13.44 -2.32
CA VAL A 19 5.12 -12.07 -2.79
C VAL A 19 5.10 -11.21 -1.54
N ASP A 20 6.24 -10.61 -1.23
CA ASP A 20 6.34 -9.65 -0.15
C ASP A 20 5.29 -8.57 -0.47
N ALA A 21 4.25 -8.45 0.36
CA ALA A 21 3.19 -7.46 0.17
C ALA A 21 3.75 -6.01 0.17
N ARG A 22 5.05 -5.84 0.43
CA ARG A 22 5.83 -4.63 0.21
C ARG A 22 6.05 -4.27 -1.27
N ALA A 23 5.74 -5.15 -2.23
CA ALA A 23 6.07 -4.93 -3.63
C ALA A 23 4.99 -4.21 -4.46
N ALA A 24 3.81 -3.92 -3.91
CA ALA A 24 2.73 -3.26 -4.66
C ALA A 24 2.85 -1.72 -4.70
N TYR A 25 3.44 -1.12 -3.65
CA TYR A 25 3.51 0.33 -3.48
C TYR A 25 4.91 0.74 -3.02
N ASN A 26 5.35 1.93 -3.44
CA ASN A 26 6.64 2.50 -3.12
C ASN A 26 6.49 3.69 -2.15
N PRO A 27 6.62 3.49 -0.82
CA PRO A 27 6.53 4.56 0.16
C PRO A 27 7.51 5.72 -0.07
N ALA A 28 8.70 5.45 -0.62
CA ALA A 28 9.68 6.49 -0.88
C ALA A 28 9.21 7.46 -1.97
N ALA A 29 8.57 6.93 -3.03
CA ALA A 29 7.92 7.74 -4.06
C ALA A 29 6.67 8.46 -3.53
N GLY A 30 5.97 7.83 -2.57
CA GLY A 30 4.75 8.35 -1.96
C GLY A 30 4.91 9.65 -1.20
N LYS A 31 6.11 9.94 -0.67
CA LYS A 31 6.36 11.17 0.10
C LYS A 31 6.06 12.44 -0.70
N ALA A 32 6.47 12.50 -1.97
CA ALA A 32 6.24 13.69 -2.80
C ALA A 32 4.75 13.92 -3.06
N VAL A 33 3.98 12.84 -3.28
CA VAL A 33 2.52 12.91 -3.43
C VAL A 33 1.86 13.32 -2.13
N TYR A 34 2.33 12.78 -1.00
CA TYR A 34 1.86 13.16 0.33
C TYR A 34 2.05 14.67 0.56
N ASP A 35 3.25 15.18 0.35
CA ASP A 35 3.58 16.59 0.58
C ASP A 35 2.71 17.51 -0.31
N ALA A 36 2.45 17.11 -1.55
CA ALA A 36 1.71 17.91 -2.52
C ALA A 36 0.19 17.84 -2.41
N SER A 37 -0.39 16.74 -1.90
CA SER A 37 -1.84 16.50 -1.99
C SER A 37 -2.49 15.95 -0.71
N CYS A 38 -1.73 15.41 0.24
CA CYS A 38 -2.30 14.75 1.42
C CYS A 38 -1.99 15.52 2.72
N GLY A 39 -0.83 16.18 2.79
CA GLY A 39 -0.31 16.81 4.01
C GLY A 39 -1.21 17.91 4.57
N MET A 40 -1.96 18.62 3.73
CA MET A 40 -2.88 19.69 4.16
C MET A 40 -3.82 19.22 5.28
N CYS A 41 -4.37 18.01 5.17
CA CYS A 41 -5.27 17.45 6.18
C CYS A 41 -4.52 16.58 7.19
N HIS A 42 -3.59 15.75 6.71
CA HIS A 42 -2.97 14.70 7.52
C HIS A 42 -1.78 15.15 8.37
N ASN A 43 -1.24 16.35 8.17
CA ASN A 43 -0.21 16.90 9.06
C ASN A 43 -0.80 17.29 10.42
N THR A 44 -1.97 17.94 10.42
CA THR A 44 -2.57 18.53 11.63
C THR A 44 -3.79 17.78 12.12
N GLY A 45 -4.34 16.88 11.30
CA GLY A 45 -5.58 16.15 11.57
C GLY A 45 -6.84 16.97 11.29
N MET A 46 -6.77 17.86 10.30
CA MET A 46 -7.90 18.68 9.87
C MET A 46 -9.09 17.78 9.50
N MET A 47 -10.31 18.21 9.84
CA MET A 47 -11.54 17.44 9.61
C MET A 47 -11.50 16.00 10.17
N SER A 48 -10.79 15.81 11.29
CA SER A 48 -10.56 14.50 11.92
C SER A 48 -9.80 13.51 11.04
N ALA A 49 -8.98 14.01 10.11
CA ALA A 49 -8.04 13.17 9.38
C ALA A 49 -7.03 12.51 10.35
N PRO A 50 -6.66 11.23 10.13
CA PRO A 50 -5.61 10.59 10.93
C PRO A 50 -4.28 11.32 10.72
N LYS A 51 -3.65 11.73 11.81
CA LYS A 51 -2.40 12.48 11.77
C LYS A 51 -1.25 11.55 11.41
N ILE A 52 -0.43 11.93 10.44
CA ILE A 52 0.78 11.17 10.12
C ILE A 52 1.69 11.07 11.35
N GLY A 53 2.33 9.92 11.56
CA GLY A 53 3.22 9.71 12.72
C GLY A 53 2.50 9.40 14.05
N VAL A 54 1.18 9.59 14.15
CA VAL A 54 0.43 9.31 15.38
C VAL A 54 -0.09 7.88 15.37
N LYS A 55 0.67 6.95 15.96
CA LYS A 55 0.36 5.52 15.99
C LYS A 55 -1.09 5.16 16.38
N ALA A 56 -1.66 5.89 17.33
CA ALA A 56 -3.04 5.69 17.78
C ALA A 56 -4.07 5.89 16.65
N ASP A 57 -3.80 6.81 15.72
CA ASP A 57 -4.70 7.13 14.60
C ASP A 57 -4.65 6.05 13.49
N TRP A 58 -3.58 5.27 13.43
CA TRP A 58 -3.30 4.32 12.34
C TRP A 58 -3.48 2.85 12.72
N THR A 59 -3.36 2.48 14.00
CA THR A 59 -3.39 1.08 14.44
C THR A 59 -4.63 0.33 13.95
N ALA A 60 -5.83 0.86 14.21
CA ALA A 60 -7.08 0.23 13.77
C ALA A 60 -7.27 0.26 12.24
N ARG A 61 -6.67 1.24 11.55
CA ARG A 61 -6.75 1.37 10.09
C ARG A 61 -5.88 0.33 9.40
N MET A 62 -4.65 0.14 9.89
CA MET A 62 -3.73 -0.88 9.40
C MET A 62 -4.31 -2.29 9.56
N GLY A 63 -5.13 -2.54 10.59
CA GLY A 63 -5.87 -3.79 10.76
C GLY A 63 -6.84 -4.12 9.63
N GLN A 64 -7.20 -3.15 8.78
CA GLN A 64 -8.05 -3.37 7.59
C GLN A 64 -7.27 -3.87 6.37
N GLY A 65 -5.93 -3.81 6.40
CA GLY A 65 -5.06 -4.11 5.27
C GLY A 65 -4.81 -2.89 4.35
N LEU A 66 -3.62 -2.86 3.73
CA LEU A 66 -3.17 -1.73 2.91
C LEU A 66 -4.06 -1.51 1.68
N ASP A 67 -4.41 -2.57 0.95
CA ASP A 67 -5.21 -2.46 -0.29
C ASP A 67 -6.58 -1.82 -0.04
N LYS A 68 -7.22 -2.15 1.08
CA LYS A 68 -8.51 -1.57 1.47
C LYS A 68 -8.38 -0.07 1.79
N MET A 69 -7.26 0.33 2.40
CA MET A 69 -6.97 1.74 2.64
C MET A 69 -6.74 2.48 1.32
N VAL A 70 -5.98 1.90 0.39
CA VAL A 70 -5.74 2.47 -0.94
C VAL A 70 -7.03 2.62 -1.73
N ALA A 71 -7.87 1.59 -1.77
CA ALA A 71 -9.15 1.62 -2.48
C ALA A 71 -10.07 2.75 -1.96
N LYS A 72 -10.17 2.91 -0.63
CA LYS A 72 -10.91 4.02 0.00
C LYS A 72 -10.30 5.38 -0.34
N SER A 73 -8.97 5.51 -0.35
CA SER A 73 -8.30 6.77 -0.70
C SER A 73 -8.51 7.14 -2.17
N ILE A 74 -8.57 6.16 -3.07
CA ILE A 74 -8.86 6.39 -4.50
C ILE A 74 -10.32 6.83 -4.67
N ALA A 75 -11.27 6.11 -4.07
CA ALA A 75 -12.70 6.37 -4.22
C ALA A 75 -13.20 7.59 -3.42
N GLY A 76 -12.49 7.96 -2.34
CA GLY A 76 -12.97 8.87 -1.31
C GLY A 76 -13.71 8.11 -0.21
N PHE A 77 -13.65 8.63 1.02
CA PHE A 77 -14.29 8.01 2.18
C PHE A 77 -14.59 9.05 3.27
N ASN A 78 -15.84 9.12 3.71
CA ASN A 78 -16.32 10.15 4.64
C ASN A 78 -15.96 11.57 4.13
N THR A 79 -15.21 12.34 4.93
CA THR A 79 -14.74 13.68 4.62
C THR A 79 -13.47 13.70 3.74
N MET A 80 -12.85 12.54 3.50
CA MET A 80 -11.67 12.44 2.64
C MET A 80 -12.10 12.39 1.16
N PRO A 81 -11.77 13.40 0.35
CA PRO A 81 -12.13 13.42 -1.07
C PRO A 81 -11.41 12.33 -1.87
N ALA A 82 -12.02 11.91 -2.98
CA ALA A 82 -11.44 10.96 -3.92
C ALA A 82 -10.03 11.41 -4.36
N LYS A 83 -9.07 10.48 -4.33
CA LYS A 83 -7.64 10.73 -4.63
C LYS A 83 -7.04 11.90 -3.85
N GLY A 84 -7.49 12.15 -2.62
CA GLY A 84 -7.03 13.29 -1.81
C GLY A 84 -7.38 14.65 -2.42
N GLY A 85 -8.42 14.72 -3.25
CA GLY A 85 -8.86 15.96 -3.90
C GLY A 85 -8.08 16.30 -5.18
N ASN A 86 -7.12 15.47 -5.57
CA ASN A 86 -6.34 15.66 -6.78
C ASN A 86 -6.67 14.57 -7.82
N ALA A 87 -7.64 14.87 -8.69
CA ALA A 87 -8.10 13.94 -9.73
C ALA A 87 -7.01 13.52 -10.73
N LYS A 88 -5.91 14.29 -10.84
CA LYS A 88 -4.78 14.02 -11.74
C LYS A 88 -3.87 12.90 -11.26
N LEU A 89 -3.95 12.53 -9.97
CA LEU A 89 -3.15 11.43 -9.44
C LEU A 89 -3.56 10.10 -10.07
N THR A 90 -2.58 9.27 -10.40
CA THR A 90 -2.83 7.86 -10.74
C THR A 90 -3.18 7.08 -9.48
N ASN A 91 -3.84 5.94 -9.65
CA ASN A 91 -4.12 5.04 -8.52
C ASN A 91 -2.84 4.56 -7.83
N GLN A 92 -1.75 4.38 -8.60
CA GLN A 92 -0.43 4.04 -8.07
C GLN A 92 0.11 5.15 -7.17
N GLN A 93 0.06 6.41 -7.60
CA GLN A 93 0.52 7.55 -6.81
C GLN A 93 -0.25 7.69 -5.48
N VAL A 94 -1.56 7.44 -5.51
CA VAL A 94 -2.38 7.40 -4.29
C VAL A 94 -1.94 6.24 -3.39
N GLY A 95 -1.72 5.06 -3.96
CA GLY A 95 -1.25 3.89 -3.23
C GLY A 95 0.12 4.09 -2.55
N ASP A 96 1.07 4.66 -3.28
CA ASP A 96 2.40 5.01 -2.78
C ASP A 96 2.31 5.99 -1.61
N ALA A 97 1.46 7.02 -1.71
CA ALA A 97 1.22 7.99 -0.64
C ALA A 97 0.59 7.35 0.61
N VAL A 98 -0.40 6.47 0.44
CA VAL A 98 -1.00 5.73 1.56
C VAL A 98 0.05 4.83 2.24
N ALA A 99 0.90 4.15 1.45
CA ALA A 99 1.96 3.31 1.97
C ALA A 99 3.00 4.12 2.76
N TYR A 100 3.35 5.33 2.28
CA TYR A 100 4.18 6.28 3.03
C TYR A 100 3.56 6.65 4.38
N MET A 101 2.28 7.06 4.40
CA MET A 101 1.60 7.46 5.63
C MET A 101 1.49 6.31 6.64
N VAL A 102 1.16 5.11 6.16
CA VAL A 102 1.13 3.89 6.96
C VAL A 102 2.50 3.59 7.55
N GLN A 103 3.59 3.74 6.77
CA GLN A 103 4.94 3.55 7.28
C GLN A 103 5.29 4.53 8.40
N GLN A 104 4.89 5.79 8.28
CA GLN A 104 5.12 6.78 9.34
C GLN A 104 4.25 6.52 10.58
N GLY A 105 3.06 5.94 10.43
CA GLY A 105 2.11 5.68 11.52
C GLY A 105 2.32 4.37 12.27
N LYS A 106 3.40 3.62 12.02
CA LYS A 106 3.74 2.39 12.74
C LYS A 106 4.36 2.68 14.11
#